data_AF-A0A124FPB6-F1
#
_entry.id   AF-A0A124FPB6-F1
#
_cell.length_a   1.000
_cell.length_b   1.000
_cell.length_c   1.000
_cell.angle_alpha   90.00
_cell.angle_beta   90.00
_cell.angle_gamma   90.00
#
_symmetry.space_group_name_H-M   'P 1'
#
loop_
_entity.id
_entity.type
_entity.pdbx_description
1 polymer ?
#
loop_
_entity_poly.entity_id
_entity_poly.type
_entity_poly.pdbx_seq_one_letter_code
_entity_poly.pdbx_strand_id
1 'polypeptide(L)' 'MSRPKNKEEVILSAALTVFIEKGFSNSSIKDIANTAGVGKGTIYEYFKNKNELFIKTIGFEINQRCQQASECYRQ' A
#
# COMPACT_ATOMS: atom_id res chain seq x y z
N MET A 1 -0.78 -0.28 24.83
CA MET A 1 -0.14 0.65 23.87
C MET A 1 -0.27 0.02 22.49
N SER A 2 -1.01 0.65 21.56
CA SER A 2 -1.22 0.11 20.22
C SER A 2 0.11 -0.03 19.50
N ARG A 3 0.38 -1.22 18.94
CA ARG A 3 1.54 -1.48 18.08
C ARG A 3 1.55 -0.40 16.99
N PRO A 4 2.65 0.36 16.79
CA PRO A 4 2.65 1.40 15.76
C PRO A 4 2.30 0.75 14.42
N LYS A 5 1.30 1.30 13.72
CA LYS A 5 0.97 0.85 12.36
C LYS A 5 2.27 0.87 11.55
N ASN A 6 2.60 -0.26 10.93
CA ASN A 6 3.78 -0.35 10.08
C ASN A 6 3.65 0.69 8.96
N LYS A 7 4.60 1.63 8.88
CA LYS A 7 4.54 2.72 7.90
C LYS A 7 4.52 2.18 6.47
N GLU A 8 5.20 1.06 6.21
CA GLU A 8 5.15 0.37 4.92
C GLU A 8 3.71 -0.02 4.59
N GLU A 9 2.99 -0.66 5.52
CA GLU A 9 1.58 -1.07 5.32
C GLU A 9 0.65 0.13 5.11
N VAL A 10 0.85 1.23 5.86
CA VAL A 10 0.08 2.46 5.65
C VAL A 10 0.27 3.00 4.23
N ILE A 11 1.51 3.02 3.74
CA ILE A 11 1.82 3.45 2.38
C ILE A 11 1.22 2.49 1.35
N LEU A 12 1.31 1.17 1.58
CA LEU A 12 0.78 0.15 0.68
C LEU A 12 -0.75 0.22 0.57
N SER A 13 -1.46 0.39 1.68
CA SER A 13 -2.92 0.59 1.69
C SER A 13 -3.34 1.87 0.98
N ALA A 14 -2.65 2.99 1.24
CA ALA A 14 -2.91 4.25 0.55
C ALA A 14 -2.63 4.17 -0.96
N ALA A 15 -1.55 3.47 -1.33
CA ALA A 15 -1.20 3.22 -2.72
C ALA A 15 -2.28 2.41 -3.42
N LEU A 16 -2.81 1.37 -2.77
CA LEU A 16 -3.92 0.57 -3.32
C LEU A 16 -5.14 1.44 -3.63
N THR A 17 -5.58 2.28 -2.69
CA THR A 17 -6.69 3.21 -2.90
C THR A 17 -6.45 4.10 -4.12
N VAL A 18 -5.28 4.77 -4.18
CA VAL A 18 -4.94 5.67 -5.28
C VAL A 18 -4.87 4.94 -6.63
N PHE A 19 -4.30 3.73 -6.66
CA PHE A 19 -4.20 2.95 -7.89
C PHE A 19 -5.55 2.45 -8.38
N ILE A 20 -6.48 2.08 -7.48
CA ILE A 20 -7.84 1.69 -7.85
C ILE A 20 -8.63 2.88 -8.41
N GLU A 21 -8.52 4.05 -7.77
CA GLU A 21 -9.29 5.23 -8.15
C GLU A 21 -8.78 5.91 -9.43
N LYS A 22 -7.45 6.01 -9.58
CA LYS A 22 -6.83 6.78 -10.67
C LYS A 22 -6.20 5.91 -11.77
N GLY A 23 -5.98 4.63 -11.48
CA GLY A 23 -5.14 3.77 -12.30
C GLY A 23 -3.64 4.04 -12.10
N PHE A 24 -2.81 3.12 -12.61
CA PHE A 24 -1.35 3.22 -12.48
C PHE A 24 -0.78 4.44 -13.21
N SER A 25 -1.21 4.73 -14.44
CA SER A 25 -0.63 5.81 -15.24
C SER A 25 -0.93 7.20 -14.67
N ASN A 26 -2.18 7.45 -14.23
CA ASN A 26 -2.62 8.77 -13.78
C ASN A 26 -2.34 9.05 -12.30
N SER A 27 -1.83 8.07 -11.55
CA SER A 27 -1.42 8.25 -10.15
C SER A 27 0.02 8.73 -10.04
N SER A 28 0.31 9.47 -8.97
CA SER A 28 1.66 9.92 -8.64
C SER A 28 2.05 9.56 -7.20
N ILE A 29 3.37 9.54 -6.93
CA ILE A 29 3.90 9.41 -5.56
C ILE A 29 3.34 10.51 -4.64
N LYS A 30 3.01 11.70 -5.18
CA LYS A 30 2.38 12.78 -4.41
C LYS A 30 0.99 12.40 -3.92
N ASP A 31 0.18 11.82 -4.80
CA ASP A 31 -1.19 11.38 -4.46
C ASP A 31 -1.15 10.36 -3.32
N ILE A 32 -0.23 9.40 -3.42
CA ILE A 32 -0.06 8.34 -2.43
C ILE A 32 0.42 8.90 -1.10
N ALA A 33 1.43 9.79 -1.12
CA ALA A 33 1.95 10.44 0.07
C ALA A 33 0.86 11.22 0.81
N ASN A 34 0.06 11.99 0.07
CA ASN A 34 -1.06 12.73 0.62
C ASN A 34 -2.12 11.78 1.23
N THR A 35 -2.46 10.70 0.54
CA THR A 35 -3.45 9.71 1.00
C THR A 35 -2.96 8.96 2.25
N ALA A 36 -1.66 8.66 2.33
CA ALA A 36 -1.03 8.02 3.48
C ALA A 36 -0.77 8.98 4.67
N GLY A 37 -0.91 10.31 4.47
CA GLY A 37 -0.55 11.30 5.47
C GLY A 37 0.95 11.35 5.79
N VAL A 38 1.80 11.06 4.80
CA VAL A 38 3.27 11.06 4.94
C VAL A 38 3.94 11.99 3.94
N GLY A 39 5.21 12.31 4.16
CA GLY A 39 6.02 13.04 3.18
C GLY A 39 6.47 12.15 2.02
N LYS A 40 6.72 12.75 0.84
CA LYS A 40 7.30 12.03 -0.31
C LYS A 40 8.63 11.34 0.02
N GLY A 41 9.48 11.99 0.83
CA GLY A 41 10.75 11.42 1.29
C GLY A 41 10.55 10.09 2.02
N THR A 42 9.52 10.02 2.88
CA THR A 42 9.14 8.79 3.56
C THR A 42 8.69 7.69 2.60
N ILE A 43 8.08 8.00 1.45
CA ILE A 43 7.81 6.95 0.46
C ILE A 43 9.12 6.45 -0.15
N TYR A 44 10.04 7.35 -0.50
CA TYR A 44 11.31 6.98 -1.11
C TYR A 44 12.28 6.25 -0.16
N GLU A 45 12.10 6.35 1.15
CA GLU A 45 12.78 5.52 2.14
C GLU A 45 12.40 4.03 2.04
N TYR A 46 11.17 3.72 1.60
CA TYR A 46 10.63 2.35 1.55
C TYR A 46 10.56 1.79 0.12
N PHE A 47 10.42 2.66 -0.89
CA PHE A 47 10.19 2.28 -2.28
C PHE A 47 11.04 3.13 -3.21
N LYS A 48 11.82 2.51 -4.10
CA LYS A 48 12.71 3.25 -5.00
C LYS A 48 11.96 4.06 -6.04
N ASN A 49 10.79 3.58 -6.47
CA ASN A 49 9.98 4.22 -7.51
C ASN A 49 8.51 3.74 -7.50
N LYS A 50 7.68 4.34 -8.37
CA LYS A 50 6.26 4.02 -8.50
C LYS A 50 5.99 2.58 -8.95
N ASN A 51 6.85 2.00 -9.81
CA ASN A 51 6.71 0.62 -10.28
C ASN A 51 6.92 -0.36 -9.13
N GLU A 52 7.98 -0.18 -8.33
CA GLU A 52 8.26 -1.03 -7.17
C GLU A 52 7.12 -0.94 -6.14
N LEU A 53 6.65 0.27 -5.86
CA LEU A 53 5.51 0.49 -4.98
C LEU A 53 4.27 -0.25 -5.48
N PHE A 54 3.95 -0.13 -6.78
CA PHE A 54 2.81 -0.85 -7.37
C PHE A 54 2.91 -2.37 -7.22
N ILE A 55 4.06 -2.96 -7.58
CA ILE A 55 4.27 -4.42 -7.47
C ILE A 55 4.10 -4.87 -6.02
N LYS A 56 4.72 -4.17 -5.07
CA LYS A 56 4.59 -4.47 -3.63
C LYS A 56 3.16 -4.29 -3.13
N THR A 57 2.44 -3.27 -3.59
CA THR A 57 1.02 -3.05 -3.24
C THR A 57 0.14 -4.21 -3.68
N ILE A 58 0.31 -4.70 -4.92
CA ILE A 58 -0.46 -5.85 -5.40
C ILE A 58 -0.12 -7.11 -4.61
N GLY A 59 1.16 -7.37 -4.37
CA GLY A 59 1.58 -8.53 -3.55
C GLY A 59 1.03 -8.47 -2.12
N PHE A 60 1.04 -7.29 -1.51
CA PHE A 60 0.47 -7.06 -0.19
C PHE A 60 -1.03 -7.36 -0.13
N GLU A 61 -1.81 -6.85 -1.09
CA GLU A 61 -3.26 -7.08 -1.18
C GLU A 61 -3.60 -8.57 -1.38
N ILE A 62 -2.89 -9.24 -2.29
CA ILE A 62 -3.07 -10.68 -2.53
C ILE A 62 -2.81 -11.47 -1.25
N ASN A 63 -1.71 -11.19 -0.55
CA ASN A 63 -1.36 -11.88 0.69
C ASN A 63 -2.42 -11.66 1.78
N GLN A 64 -2.93 -10.44 1.94
CA GLN A 64 -4.01 -10.16 2.91
C GLN A 64 -5.28 -10.93 2.58
N ARG A 65 -5.71 -10.93 1.31
CA ARG A 65 -6.90 -11.69 0.89
C ARG A 65 -6.73 -13.19 1.07
N CYS A 66 -5.56 -13.73 0.73
CA CYS A 66 -5.28 -15.15 0.94
C CYS A 66 -5.32 -15.54 2.42
N GLN A 67 -4.78 -14.70 3.32
CA GLN A 67 -4.86 -14.92 4.76
C GLN A 67 -6.32 -14.95 5.25
N GLN A 68 -7.11 -13.93 4.89
CA GLN A 68 -8.53 -13.86 5.24
C GLN A 68 -9.32 -15.07 4.70
N ALA A 69 -9.08 -15.47 3.46
CA ALA A 69 -9.72 -16.64 2.88
C ALA A 69 -9.37 -17.93 3.65
N SER A 70 -8.10 -18.10 4.05
CA SER A 70 -7.67 -19.27 4.82
C SER A 70 -8.30 -19.35 6.22
N GLU A 71 -8.67 -18.21 6.80
CA GLU A 71 -9.39 -18.12 8.07
C GLU A 71 -10.87 -18.48 7.89
N CYS A 72 -11.50 -18.05 6.78
CA CYS A 72 -12.87 -18.43 6.44
C CYS A 72 -13.05 -19.95 6.25
N TYR A 73 -12.07 -20.65 5.69
CA TYR A 73 -12.13 -22.11 5.51
C TYR A 73 -11.90 -22.92 6.80
N ARG A 74 -11.49 -22.26 7.89
CA ARG A 74 -11.23 -22.90 9.18
C ARG A 74 -12.44 -22.84 10.13
N GLN A 75 -13.49 -22.14 9.73
CA GLN A 75 -14.82 -22.14 10.36
C GLN A 75 -15.76 -23.04 9.56
#